data_AF-A0A966IH45-F1
#
_entry.id   AF-A0A966IH45-F1
#
_cell.length_a   1.000
_cell.length_b   1.000
_cell.length_c   1.000
_cell.angle_alpha   90.00
_cell.angle_beta   90.00
_cell.angle_gamma   90.00
#
_symmetry.space_group_name_H-M   'P 1'
#
loop_
_entity.id
_entity.type
_entity.pdbx_description
1 polymer ?
#
loop_
_entity_poly.entity_id
_entity_poly.type
_entity_poly.pdbx_seq_one_letter_code
_entity_poly.pdbx_strand_id
1 'polypeptide(L)'
;MLVIYGLPDSQTFPYIALSIALHLIYFYLVASAYRIGDLNLAYPIMRGAAPLLTLLFGYVFLREQVSDGVIAGIFLVSTGVILLGLRKTTSSAHHLKALLFALGNALVIALYTIVDGHGVRLSNNAWSYVSLLMFSHGCVFLSLVLWQRHRQQSLPESFSYIKSRLMYPLIGGTCIIGSYSIALWAMTQAPISLVAAVRETSVLFAFLFGTLYLKESPYPQRMIGALGICLGLVLIRIY
;
A
#
# COMPACT_ATOMS: atom_id res chain seq x y z
N MET A 1 16.61 -13.20 -7.53
CA MET A 1 15.26 -13.66 -7.91
C MET A 1 15.08 -13.72 -9.43
N LEU A 2 15.27 -12.63 -10.20
CA LEU A 2 15.20 -12.66 -11.68
C LEU A 2 16.13 -13.70 -12.35
N VAL A 3 17.36 -13.83 -11.86
CA VAL A 3 18.34 -14.82 -12.38
C VAL A 3 17.88 -16.26 -12.12
N ILE A 4 17.06 -16.49 -11.09
CA ILE A 4 16.61 -17.81 -10.66
C ILE A 4 15.29 -18.19 -11.34
N TYR A 5 14.34 -17.26 -11.42
CA TYR A 5 12.99 -17.51 -11.94
C TYR A 5 12.77 -17.04 -13.38
N GLY A 6 13.77 -16.41 -14.00
CA GLY A 6 13.68 -15.90 -15.36
C GLY A 6 12.80 -14.65 -15.49
N LEU A 7 12.64 -14.20 -16.73
CA LEU A 7 11.73 -13.11 -17.07
C LEU A 7 10.28 -13.62 -17.08
N PRO A 8 9.31 -12.82 -16.60
CA PRO A 8 7.90 -13.14 -16.75
C PRO A 8 7.50 -13.06 -18.23
N ASP A 9 6.33 -13.61 -18.57
CA ASP A 9 5.80 -13.54 -19.93
C ASP A 9 5.72 -12.08 -20.42
N SER A 10 6.10 -11.86 -21.67
CA SER A 10 6.05 -10.59 -22.38
C SER A 10 4.70 -9.86 -22.27
N GLN A 11 3.60 -10.61 -22.16
CA GLN A 11 2.25 -10.05 -21.97
C GLN A 11 2.09 -9.28 -20.66
N THR A 12 2.98 -9.51 -19.68
CA THR A 12 2.94 -8.84 -18.37
C THR A 12 3.64 -7.48 -18.37
N PHE A 13 4.47 -7.18 -19.37
CA PHE A 13 5.26 -5.95 -19.40
C PHE A 13 4.42 -4.66 -19.38
N PRO A 14 3.29 -4.57 -20.10
CA PRO A 14 2.41 -3.40 -20.00
C PRO A 14 1.87 -3.18 -18.57
N TYR A 15 1.54 -4.25 -17.86
CA TYR A 15 1.07 -4.17 -16.47
C TYR A 15 2.16 -3.69 -15.52
N ILE A 16 3.39 -4.17 -15.70
CA ILE A 16 4.55 -3.71 -14.93
C ILE A 16 4.81 -2.23 -15.19
N ALA A 17 4.82 -1.80 -16.45
CA ALA A 17 5.03 -0.40 -16.81
C ALA A 17 3.93 0.51 -16.24
N LEU A 18 2.67 0.11 -16.35
CA LEU A 18 1.53 0.84 -15.78
C LEU A 18 1.61 0.88 -14.25
N SER A 19 1.96 -0.23 -13.61
CA SER A 19 2.14 -0.31 -12.16
C SER A 19 3.22 0.65 -11.69
N ILE A 20 4.37 0.71 -12.35
CA ILE A 20 5.44 1.67 -12.02
C ILE A 20 4.94 3.11 -12.13
N ALA A 21 4.23 3.45 -13.21
CA ALA A 21 3.66 4.79 -13.38
C ALA A 21 2.68 5.14 -12.24
N LEU A 22 1.79 4.22 -11.89
CA LEU A 22 0.85 4.39 -10.78
C LEU A 22 1.57 4.53 -9.44
N HIS A 23 2.62 3.75 -9.19
CA HIS A 23 3.42 3.87 -7.97
C HIS A 23 4.12 5.23 -7.88
N LEU A 24 4.64 5.78 -8.98
CA LEU A 24 5.20 7.14 -8.99
C LEU A 24 4.15 8.19 -8.59
N ILE A 25 2.93 8.07 -9.12
CA ILE A 25 1.81 8.93 -8.75
C ILE A 25 1.46 8.74 -7.27
N TYR A 26 1.43 7.50 -6.78
CA TYR A 26 1.21 7.18 -5.36
C TYR A 26 2.22 7.90 -4.46
N PHE A 27 3.52 7.79 -4.73
CA PHE A 27 4.54 8.44 -3.91
C PHE A 27 4.41 9.97 -3.95
N TYR A 28 4.08 10.54 -5.09
CA TYR A 28 3.80 11.97 -5.22
C TYR A 28 2.56 12.42 -4.42
N LEU A 29 1.46 11.67 -4.50
CA LEU A 29 0.21 11.99 -3.80
C LEU A 29 0.36 11.81 -2.28
N VAL A 30 1.04 10.76 -1.81
CA VAL A 30 1.37 10.57 -0.40
C VAL A 30 2.19 11.74 0.13
N ALA A 31 3.28 12.11 -0.56
CA ALA A 31 4.12 13.23 -0.15
C ALA A 31 3.34 14.56 -0.12
N SER A 32 2.50 14.79 -1.13
CA SER A 32 1.64 15.98 -1.23
C SER A 32 0.60 16.03 -0.09
N ALA A 33 -0.04 14.92 0.22
CA ALA A 33 -1.04 14.85 1.27
C ALA A 33 -0.43 15.12 2.65
N TYR A 34 0.75 14.56 2.94
CA TYR A 34 1.44 14.81 4.21
C TYR A 34 2.03 16.22 4.33
N ARG A 35 2.32 16.88 3.21
CA ARG A 35 2.78 18.27 3.22
C ARG A 35 1.65 19.26 3.49
N ILE A 36 0.44 18.96 3.01
CA ILE A 36 -0.71 19.88 3.04
C ILE A 36 -1.66 19.58 4.20
N GLY A 37 -1.73 18.33 4.64
CA GLY A 37 -2.69 17.86 5.64
C GLY A 37 -2.05 17.16 6.83
N ASP A 38 -2.82 17.07 7.91
CA ASP A 38 -2.42 16.32 9.10
C ASP A 38 -2.29 14.83 8.77
N LEU A 39 -1.21 14.23 9.26
CA LEU A 39 -0.96 12.80 9.13
C LEU A 39 -2.10 11.96 9.73
N ASN A 40 -2.73 12.45 10.80
CA ASN A 40 -3.89 11.86 11.47
C ASN A 40 -5.17 11.82 10.61
N LEU A 41 -5.23 12.59 9.52
CA LEU A 41 -6.35 12.59 8.58
C LEU A 41 -5.98 11.87 7.28
N ALA A 42 -4.82 12.19 6.72
CA ALA A 42 -4.44 11.69 5.40
C ALA A 42 -4.24 10.17 5.41
N TYR A 43 -3.46 9.65 6.37
CA TYR A 43 -3.11 8.23 6.40
C TYR A 43 -4.32 7.29 6.57
N PRO A 44 -5.26 7.53 7.50
CA PRO A 44 -6.40 6.63 7.72
C PRO A 44 -7.37 6.62 6.54
N ILE A 45 -7.56 7.77 5.88
CA ILE A 45 -8.38 7.87 4.68
C ILE A 45 -7.74 7.13 3.50
N MET A 46 -6.45 7.32 3.27
CA MET A 46 -5.72 6.62 2.20
C MET A 46 -5.82 5.10 2.33
N ARG A 47 -5.61 4.60 3.55
CA ARG A 47 -5.59 3.16 3.85
C ARG A 47 -6.98 2.56 3.94
N GLY A 48 -7.91 3.25 4.58
CA GLY A 48 -9.26 2.74 4.77
C GLY A 48 -10.12 2.77 3.51
N ALA A 49 -9.96 3.76 2.63
CA ALA A 49 -10.73 3.82 1.37
C ALA A 49 -10.21 2.86 0.29
N ALA A 50 -8.92 2.50 0.33
CA ALA A 50 -8.29 1.68 -0.70
C ALA A 50 -8.92 0.27 -0.88
N PRO A 51 -9.22 -0.52 0.18
CA PRO A 51 -9.87 -1.83 0.02
C PRO A 51 -11.27 -1.73 -0.59
N LEU A 52 -12.06 -0.70 -0.24
CA LEU A 52 -13.39 -0.49 -0.81
C LEU A 52 -13.33 -0.18 -2.31
N LEU A 53 -12.39 0.68 -2.71
CA LEU A 53 -12.16 0.97 -4.13
C LEU A 53 -11.62 -0.25 -4.87
N THR A 54 -10.78 -1.06 -4.23
CA THR A 54 -10.27 -2.32 -4.79
C THR A 54 -11.40 -3.33 -4.97
N LEU A 55 -12.34 -3.43 -4.03
CA LEU A 55 -13.54 -4.24 -4.15
C LEU A 55 -14.39 -3.80 -5.35
N LEU A 56 -14.66 -2.50 -5.47
CA LEU A 56 -15.42 -1.94 -6.60
C LEU A 56 -14.75 -2.25 -7.94
N PHE A 57 -13.43 -2.03 -8.04
CA PHE A 57 -12.69 -2.28 -9.28
C PHE A 57 -12.51 -3.76 -9.59
N GLY A 58 -12.35 -4.61 -8.57
CA GLY A 58 -12.35 -6.06 -8.75
C GLY A 58 -13.67 -6.56 -9.32
N TYR A 59 -14.79 -6.01 -8.83
CA TYR A 59 -16.11 -6.32 -9.38
C TYR A 59 -16.29 -5.81 -10.82
N VAL A 60 -15.93 -4.55 -11.10
CA VAL A 60 -16.16 -3.91 -12.41
C VAL A 60 -15.22 -4.44 -13.50
N PHE A 61 -13.91 -4.48 -13.23
CA PHE A 61 -12.90 -4.80 -14.25
C PHE A 61 -12.57 -6.29 -14.32
N LEU A 62 -12.56 -6.98 -13.18
CA LEU A 62 -12.15 -8.39 -13.11
C LEU A 62 -13.34 -9.35 -12.97
N ARG A 63 -14.56 -8.82 -12.82
CA ARG A 63 -15.78 -9.60 -12.55
C ARG A 63 -15.60 -10.57 -11.38
N GLU A 64 -14.79 -10.19 -10.39
CA GLU A 64 -14.60 -10.99 -9.18
C GLU A 64 -15.90 -11.00 -8.37
N GLN A 65 -16.40 -12.20 -8.11
CA GLN A 65 -17.53 -12.41 -7.22
C GLN A 65 -17.02 -12.75 -5.82
N VAL A 66 -17.45 -11.98 -4.84
CA VAL A 66 -17.19 -12.21 -3.42
C VAL A 66 -18.52 -12.33 -2.70
N SER A 67 -18.57 -13.15 -1.65
CA SER A 67 -19.77 -13.35 -0.85
C SER A 67 -20.16 -12.06 -0.11
N ASP A 68 -21.45 -11.90 0.19
CA ASP A 68 -21.96 -10.74 0.94
C ASP A 68 -21.28 -10.59 2.31
N GLY A 69 -20.88 -11.71 2.92
CA GLY A 69 -20.10 -11.73 4.16
C GLY A 69 -18.70 -11.14 4.00
N VAL A 70 -18.00 -11.46 2.90
CA VAL A 70 -16.71 -10.85 2.57
C VAL A 70 -16.87 -9.35 2.29
N ILE A 71 -17.92 -8.93 1.58
CA ILE A 71 -18.22 -7.52 1.34
C ILE A 71 -18.39 -6.78 2.68
N ALA A 72 -19.26 -7.29 3.56
CA ALA A 72 -19.48 -6.71 4.89
C ALA A 72 -18.17 -6.65 5.71
N GLY A 73 -17.35 -7.70 5.64
CA GLY A 73 -16.05 -7.73 6.28
C GLY A 73 -15.08 -6.67 5.77
N ILE A 74 -15.01 -6.44 4.45
CA ILE A 74 -14.20 -5.37 3.84
C ILE A 74 -14.68 -3.99 4.33
N PHE A 75 -16.00 -3.76 4.36
CA PHE A 75 -16.56 -2.52 4.91
C PHE A 75 -16.18 -2.29 6.38
N LEU A 76 -16.24 -3.34 7.21
CA LEU A 76 -15.83 -3.27 8.62
C LEU A 76 -14.34 -2.99 8.79
N VAL A 77 -13.48 -3.64 8.00
CA VAL A 77 -12.04 -3.37 8.00
C VAL A 77 -11.77 -1.93 7.60
N SER A 78 -12.34 -1.47 6.49
CA SER A 78 -12.14 -0.12 5.97
C SER A 78 -12.61 0.97 6.94
N THR A 79 -13.83 0.83 7.49
CA THR A 79 -14.35 1.77 8.50
C THR A 79 -13.55 1.70 9.79
N GLY A 80 -13.13 0.51 10.21
CA GLY A 80 -12.26 0.30 11.37
C GLY A 80 -10.91 1.00 11.24
N VAL A 81 -10.25 0.91 10.07
CA VAL A 81 -8.98 1.61 9.77
C VAL A 81 -9.16 3.12 9.83
N ILE A 82 -10.24 3.65 9.26
CA ILE A 82 -10.55 5.09 9.31
C ILE A 82 -10.75 5.53 10.76
N LEU A 83 -11.59 4.82 11.52
CA LEU A 83 -11.86 5.13 12.93
C LEU A 83 -10.61 5.03 13.80
N LEU A 84 -9.76 4.03 13.56
CA LEU A 84 -8.53 3.78 14.31
C LEU A 84 -7.52 4.92 14.17
N GLY A 85 -7.45 5.52 12.98
CA GLY A 85 -6.47 6.53 12.67
C GLY A 85 -6.96 7.98 12.81
N LEU A 86 -8.27 8.22 12.66
CA LEU A 86 -8.84 9.57 12.80
C LEU A 86 -8.68 10.09 14.23
N ARG A 87 -8.03 11.24 14.37
CA ARG A 87 -8.05 12.05 15.60
C ARG A 87 -8.76 13.36 15.35
N LYS A 88 -9.31 13.95 16.42
CA LYS A 88 -9.93 15.28 16.41
C LYS A 88 -8.87 16.30 15.96
N THR A 89 -8.89 16.67 14.68
CA THR A 89 -8.02 17.71 14.12
C THR A 89 -8.63 19.08 14.41
N THR A 90 -7.79 20.03 14.80
CA THR A 90 -8.15 21.44 14.80
C THR A 90 -8.32 21.87 13.35
N SER A 91 -9.56 22.20 12.97
CA SER A 91 -9.95 22.58 11.61
C SER A 91 -8.94 23.55 10.98
N SER A 92 -8.15 23.04 10.03
CA SER A 92 -7.21 23.83 9.24
C SER A 92 -7.86 24.19 7.91
N ALA A 93 -7.58 25.39 7.39
CA ALA A 93 -8.06 25.89 6.10
C ALA A 93 -7.72 24.99 4.90
N HIS A 94 -6.87 23.97 5.08
CA HIS A 94 -6.46 23.04 4.03
C HIS A 94 -7.09 21.64 4.12
N HIS A 95 -8.07 21.44 5.01
CA HIS A 95 -8.70 20.13 5.25
C HIS A 95 -9.27 19.48 3.98
N LEU A 96 -9.97 20.24 3.13
CA LEU A 96 -10.54 19.71 1.88
C LEU A 96 -9.46 19.28 0.87
N LYS A 97 -8.38 20.07 0.71
CA LYS A 97 -7.28 19.71 -0.18
C LYS A 97 -6.59 18.44 0.30
N ALA A 98 -6.30 18.34 1.59
CA ALA A 98 -5.72 17.14 2.19
C ALA A 98 -6.58 15.89 1.95
N LEU A 99 -7.91 16.02 2.12
CA LEU A 99 -8.86 14.96 1.86
C LEU A 99 -8.84 14.52 0.39
N LEU A 100 -8.84 15.47 -0.56
CA LEU A 100 -8.77 15.17 -1.99
C LEU A 100 -7.48 14.44 -2.37
N PHE A 101 -6.32 14.85 -1.83
CA PHE A 101 -5.06 14.13 -2.05
C PHE A 101 -5.09 12.73 -1.42
N ALA A 102 -5.69 12.58 -0.24
CA ALA A 102 -5.82 11.28 0.43
C ALA A 102 -6.72 10.32 -0.35
N LEU A 103 -7.87 10.79 -0.83
CA LEU A 103 -8.80 10.01 -1.66
C LEU A 103 -8.20 9.70 -3.03
N GLY A 104 -7.54 10.66 -3.66
CA GLY A 104 -6.80 10.44 -4.90
C GLY A 104 -5.71 9.38 -4.73
N ASN A 105 -5.03 9.38 -3.59
CA ASN A 105 -4.04 8.35 -3.29
C ASN A 105 -4.70 6.98 -3.04
N ALA A 106 -5.84 6.92 -2.33
CA ALA A 106 -6.60 5.68 -2.17
C ALA A 106 -7.04 5.09 -3.52
N LEU A 107 -7.44 5.95 -4.46
CA LEU A 107 -7.77 5.57 -5.84
C LEU A 107 -6.57 4.96 -6.54
N VAL A 108 -5.40 5.61 -6.48
CA VAL A 108 -4.18 5.08 -7.08
C VAL A 108 -3.76 3.76 -6.42
N ILE A 109 -3.96 3.61 -5.10
CA ILE A 109 -3.75 2.34 -4.41
C ILE A 109 -4.60 1.22 -4.98
N ALA A 110 -5.90 1.47 -5.16
CA ALA A 110 -6.81 0.49 -5.73
C ALA A 110 -6.44 0.16 -7.20
N LEU A 111 -6.08 1.17 -7.99
CA LEU A 111 -5.68 0.99 -9.39
C LEU A 111 -4.42 0.12 -9.51
N TYR A 112 -3.33 0.45 -8.81
CA TYR A 112 -2.13 -0.39 -8.92
C TYR A 112 -2.38 -1.78 -8.35
N THR A 113 -3.20 -1.91 -7.29
CA THR A 113 -3.53 -3.20 -6.69
C THR A 113 -4.25 -4.13 -7.68
N ILE A 114 -5.18 -3.58 -8.48
CA ILE A 114 -5.88 -4.34 -9.54
C ILE A 114 -4.95 -4.65 -10.71
N VAL A 115 -4.15 -3.68 -11.15
CA VAL A 115 -3.18 -3.87 -12.24
C VAL A 115 -2.17 -4.96 -11.88
N ASP A 116 -1.62 -4.90 -10.66
CA ASP A 116 -0.64 -5.88 -10.18
C ASP A 116 -1.27 -7.24 -9.91
N GLY A 117 -2.46 -7.26 -9.31
CA GLY A 117 -3.20 -8.50 -9.07
C GLY A 117 -3.58 -9.21 -10.37
N HIS A 118 -3.94 -8.47 -11.43
CA HIS A 118 -4.19 -9.06 -12.74
C HIS A 118 -2.89 -9.46 -13.44
N GLY A 119 -1.87 -8.60 -13.43
CA GLY A 119 -0.57 -8.85 -14.06
C GLY A 119 0.13 -10.08 -13.48
N VAL A 120 0.10 -10.28 -12.17
CA VAL A 120 0.70 -11.46 -11.52
C VAL A 120 -0.03 -12.75 -11.89
N ARG A 121 -1.36 -12.71 -12.06
CA ARG A 121 -2.17 -13.87 -12.49
C ARG A 121 -1.85 -14.29 -13.93
N LEU A 122 -1.56 -13.33 -14.81
CA LEU A 122 -1.15 -13.59 -16.19
C LEU A 122 0.30 -14.09 -16.30
N SER A 123 1.15 -13.84 -15.30
CA SER A 123 2.58 -14.10 -15.38
C SER A 123 2.97 -15.59 -15.35
N ASN A 124 2.04 -16.51 -15.05
CA ASN A 124 2.26 -17.93 -14.74
C ASN A 124 3.18 -18.21 -13.53
N ASN A 125 4.15 -17.34 -13.25
CA ASN A 125 5.04 -17.39 -12.10
C ASN A 125 5.05 -16.04 -11.37
N ALA A 126 4.40 -16.00 -10.20
CA ALA A 126 4.30 -14.79 -9.38
C ALA A 126 5.68 -14.22 -8.99
N TRP A 127 6.67 -15.08 -8.76
CA TRP A 127 8.01 -14.66 -8.34
C TRP A 127 8.73 -13.93 -9.46
N SER A 128 8.58 -14.34 -10.72
CA SER A 128 9.17 -13.66 -11.87
C SER A 128 8.57 -12.26 -12.04
N TYR A 129 7.25 -12.14 -11.92
CA TYR A 129 6.54 -10.85 -11.98
C TYR A 129 7.03 -9.89 -10.89
N VAL A 130 7.01 -10.33 -9.62
CA VAL A 130 7.45 -9.50 -8.49
C VAL A 130 8.90 -9.07 -8.68
N SER A 131 9.75 -9.98 -9.15
CA SER A 131 11.18 -9.68 -9.30
C SER A 131 11.43 -8.61 -10.35
N LEU A 132 10.74 -8.70 -11.51
CA LEU A 132 10.86 -7.68 -12.55
C LEU A 132 10.27 -6.34 -12.10
N LEU A 133 9.12 -6.37 -11.42
CA LEU A 133 8.47 -5.18 -10.89
C LEU A 133 9.38 -4.48 -9.87
N MET A 134 9.88 -5.20 -8.85
CA MET A 134 10.76 -4.65 -7.82
C MET A 134 12.08 -4.13 -8.39
N PHE A 135 12.67 -4.86 -9.34
CA PHE A 135 13.89 -4.42 -10.02
C PHE A 135 13.66 -3.11 -10.79
N SER A 136 12.59 -3.07 -11.60
CA SER A 136 12.23 -1.88 -12.37
C SER A 136 11.90 -0.69 -11.47
N HIS A 137 11.23 -0.94 -10.34
CA HIS A 137 11.01 0.06 -9.29
C HIS A 137 12.33 0.62 -8.76
N GLY A 138 13.27 -0.25 -8.40
CA GLY A 138 14.60 0.13 -7.94
C GLY A 138 15.34 1.00 -8.97
N CYS A 139 15.32 0.61 -10.24
CA CYS A 139 15.93 1.39 -11.32
C CYS A 139 15.29 2.76 -11.48
N VAL A 140 13.97 2.84 -11.53
CA VAL A 140 13.25 4.12 -11.73
C VAL A 140 13.46 5.05 -10.54
N PHE A 141 13.30 4.57 -9.30
CA PHE A 141 13.52 5.39 -8.11
C PHE A 141 14.97 5.84 -7.97
N LEU A 142 15.94 4.95 -8.23
CA LEU A 142 17.35 5.31 -8.23
C LEU A 142 17.63 6.40 -9.26
N SER A 143 17.11 6.26 -10.48
CA SER A 143 17.32 7.23 -11.55
C SER A 143 16.74 8.61 -11.20
N LEU A 144 15.54 8.66 -10.62
CA LEU A 144 14.91 9.90 -10.16
C LEU A 144 15.71 10.56 -9.03
N VAL A 145 16.19 9.77 -8.05
CA VAL A 145 17.01 10.29 -6.95
C VAL A 145 18.33 10.83 -7.47
N LEU A 146 19.03 10.08 -8.33
CA LEU A 146 20.29 10.54 -8.92
C LEU A 146 20.10 11.81 -9.73
N TRP A 147 19.03 11.91 -10.52
CA TRP A 147 18.71 13.10 -11.29
C TRP A 147 18.44 14.33 -10.41
N GLN A 148 17.63 14.19 -9.35
CA GLN A 148 17.35 15.27 -8.41
C GLN A 148 18.61 15.71 -7.65
N ARG A 149 19.44 14.77 -7.20
CA ARG A 149 20.68 15.05 -6.45
C ARG A 149 21.78 15.62 -7.34
N HIS A 150 21.86 15.18 -8.60
CA HIS A 150 22.75 15.78 -9.59
C HIS A 150 22.39 17.25 -9.82
N ARG A 151 21.10 17.55 -9.99
CA ARG A 151 20.61 18.93 -10.14
C ARG A 151 20.90 19.79 -8.90
N GLN A 152 20.93 19.19 -7.71
CA GLN A 152 21.26 19.85 -6.45
C GLN A 152 22.75 19.83 -6.09
N GLN A 153 23.63 19.30 -6.97
CA GLN A 153 25.09 19.15 -6.73
C GLN A 153 25.47 18.41 -5.43
N SER A 154 24.57 17.59 -4.87
CA SER A 154 24.73 16.93 -3.56
C SER A 154 24.99 15.41 -3.68
N LEU A 155 25.43 14.95 -4.85
CA LEU A 155 25.73 13.54 -5.12
C LEU A 155 26.84 12.99 -4.19
N PRO A 156 27.99 13.64 -4.00
CA PRO A 156 29.09 13.07 -3.19
C PRO A 156 28.69 12.86 -1.73
N GLU A 157 27.96 13.82 -1.14
CA GLU A 157 27.46 13.76 0.23
C GLU A 157 26.41 12.64 0.41
N SER A 158 25.54 12.45 -0.59
CA SER A 158 24.52 11.40 -0.58
C SER A 158 25.13 10.00 -0.59
N PHE A 159 26.18 9.78 -1.39
CA PHE A 159 26.89 8.50 -1.41
C PHE A 159 27.60 8.20 -0.09
N SER A 160 28.21 9.20 0.53
CA SER A 160 28.84 9.07 1.85
C SER A 160 27.80 8.69 2.93
N TYR A 161 26.63 9.35 2.90
CA TYR A 161 25.53 9.07 3.82
C TYR A 161 25.02 7.62 3.68
N ILE A 162 24.77 7.15 2.44
CA ILE A 162 24.30 5.78 2.20
C ILE A 162 25.35 4.77 2.66
N LYS A 163 26.64 5.00 2.36
CA LYS A 163 27.72 4.09 2.75
C LYS A 163 27.82 3.95 4.28
N SER A 164 27.63 5.05 5.01
CA SER A 164 27.63 5.05 6.48
C SER A 164 26.43 4.31 7.11
N ARG A 165 25.36 4.08 6.35
CA ARG A 165 24.06 3.59 6.83
C ARG A 165 23.51 2.43 6.00
N LEU A 166 24.38 1.71 5.30
CA LEU A 166 24.03 0.67 4.32
C LEU A 166 23.08 -0.41 4.87
N MET A 167 23.12 -0.71 6.17
CA MET A 167 22.24 -1.70 6.79
C MET A 167 20.75 -1.32 6.72
N TYR A 168 20.39 -0.05 6.89
CA TYR A 168 18.99 0.38 6.90
C TYR A 168 18.25 0.17 5.57
N PRO A 169 18.77 0.62 4.40
CA PRO A 169 18.13 0.34 3.12
C PRO A 169 18.17 -1.14 2.74
N LEU A 170 19.19 -1.90 3.17
CA LEU A 170 19.24 -3.36 2.93
C LEU A 170 18.12 -4.09 3.68
N ILE A 171 17.92 -3.77 4.97
CA ILE A 171 16.85 -4.37 5.77
C ILE A 171 15.48 -3.94 5.21
N GLY A 172 15.28 -2.64 4.97
CA GLY A 172 14.04 -2.12 4.42
C GLY A 172 13.70 -2.71 3.05
N GLY A 173 14.69 -2.81 2.16
CA GLY A 173 14.55 -3.43 0.84
C GLY A 173 14.22 -4.91 0.91
N THR A 174 14.85 -5.65 1.83
CA THR A 174 14.55 -7.08 2.02
C THR A 174 13.12 -7.27 2.55
N CYS A 175 12.71 -6.46 3.52
CA CYS A 175 11.36 -6.49 4.08
C CYS A 175 10.29 -6.14 3.04
N ILE A 176 10.51 -5.12 2.21
CA ILE A 176 9.52 -4.71 1.20
C ILE A 176 9.39 -5.76 0.11
N ILE A 177 10.50 -6.35 -0.36
CA ILE A 177 10.48 -7.44 -1.33
C ILE A 177 9.74 -8.64 -0.75
N GLY A 178 10.05 -9.05 0.47
CA GLY A 178 9.37 -10.18 1.12
C GLY A 178 7.87 -9.95 1.29
N SER A 179 7.49 -8.82 1.87
CA SER A 179 6.08 -8.46 2.11
C SER A 179 5.28 -8.37 0.80
N TYR A 180 5.84 -7.70 -0.21
CA TYR A 180 5.14 -7.50 -1.47
C TYR A 180 5.08 -8.78 -2.31
N SER A 181 6.11 -9.64 -2.25
CA SER A 181 6.10 -10.96 -2.90
C SER A 181 4.98 -11.84 -2.35
N ILE A 182 4.82 -11.89 -1.03
CA ILE A 182 3.74 -12.66 -0.39
C ILE A 182 2.37 -12.09 -0.77
N ALA A 183 2.24 -10.76 -0.80
CA ALA A 183 0.99 -10.12 -1.19
C ALA A 183 0.57 -10.45 -2.62
N LEU A 184 1.49 -10.34 -3.59
CA LEU A 184 1.19 -10.67 -4.98
C LEU A 184 0.97 -12.17 -5.19
N TRP A 185 1.71 -13.02 -4.48
CA TRP A 185 1.43 -14.46 -4.47
C TRP A 185 0.02 -14.75 -3.94
N ALA A 186 -0.40 -14.12 -2.84
CA ALA A 186 -1.75 -14.30 -2.29
C ALA A 186 -2.84 -13.85 -3.28
N MET A 187 -2.60 -12.81 -4.07
CA MET A 187 -3.51 -12.36 -5.13
C MET A 187 -3.69 -13.39 -6.25
N THR A 188 -2.76 -14.34 -6.43
CA THR A 188 -2.94 -15.46 -7.37
C THR A 188 -3.89 -16.54 -6.83
N GLN A 189 -4.06 -16.62 -5.51
CA GLN A 189 -4.81 -17.69 -4.84
C GLN A 189 -6.19 -17.25 -4.36
N ALA A 190 -6.37 -15.96 -4.09
CA ALA A 190 -7.60 -15.40 -3.53
C ALA A 190 -8.01 -14.11 -4.29
N PRO A 191 -9.29 -13.70 -4.19
CA PRO A 191 -9.77 -12.43 -4.74
C PRO A 191 -8.90 -11.25 -4.30
N ILE A 192 -8.60 -10.33 -5.23
CA ILE A 192 -7.66 -9.23 -4.98
C ILE A 192 -8.20 -8.29 -3.90
N SER A 193 -9.52 -8.08 -3.88
CA SER A 193 -10.23 -7.29 -2.87
C SER A 193 -10.08 -7.86 -1.46
N LEU A 194 -10.13 -9.19 -1.32
CA LEU A 194 -9.93 -9.90 -0.06
C LEU A 194 -8.50 -9.70 0.44
N VAL A 195 -7.51 -9.94 -0.42
CA VAL A 195 -6.09 -9.75 -0.07
C VAL A 195 -5.81 -8.30 0.31
N ALA A 196 -6.39 -7.33 -0.40
CA ALA A 196 -6.26 -5.91 -0.08
C ALA A 196 -6.79 -5.57 1.32
N ALA A 197 -7.95 -6.10 1.71
CA ALA A 197 -8.49 -5.89 3.05
C ALA A 197 -7.66 -6.56 4.15
N VAL A 198 -7.19 -7.80 3.93
CA VAL A 198 -6.32 -8.49 4.89
C VAL A 198 -4.98 -7.75 5.08
N ARG A 199 -4.48 -7.04 4.07
CA ARG A 199 -3.27 -6.20 4.22
C ARG A 199 -3.47 -5.02 5.18
N GLU A 200 -4.70 -4.62 5.47
CA GLU A 200 -4.97 -3.56 6.45
C GLU A 200 -4.80 -4.02 7.91
N THR A 201 -4.61 -5.33 8.15
CA THR A 201 -4.20 -5.85 9.46
C THR A 201 -2.89 -5.25 9.97
N SER A 202 -1.99 -4.81 9.08
CA SER A 202 -0.75 -4.14 9.48
C SER A 202 -1.01 -2.88 10.31
N VAL A 203 -2.16 -2.22 10.10
CA VAL A 203 -2.54 -1.03 10.87
C VAL A 203 -2.87 -1.39 12.32
N LEU A 204 -3.47 -2.57 12.57
CA LEU A 204 -3.66 -3.09 13.93
C LEU A 204 -2.32 -3.32 14.62
N PHE A 205 -1.35 -3.95 13.94
CA PHE A 205 -0.03 -4.18 14.51
C PHE A 205 0.72 -2.87 14.79
N ALA A 206 0.63 -1.88 13.89
CA ALA A 206 1.18 -0.55 14.12
C ALA A 206 0.54 0.14 15.33
N PHE A 207 -0.78 0.02 15.50
CA PHE A 207 -1.50 0.53 16.66
C PHE A 207 -1.10 -0.17 17.96
N LEU A 208 -0.99 -1.50 17.96
CA LEU A 208 -0.54 -2.29 19.11
C LEU A 208 0.88 -1.92 19.51
N PHE A 209 1.77 -1.76 18.54
CA PHE A 209 3.14 -1.33 18.80
C PHE A 209 3.20 0.09 19.39
N GLY A 210 2.40 1.03 18.85
CA GLY A 210 2.32 2.38 19.40
C GLY A 210 1.74 2.45 20.81
N THR A 211 0.74 1.64 21.13
CA THR A 211 0.14 1.60 22.47
C THR A 211 1.03 0.90 23.50
N LEU A 212 1.62 -0.25 23.15
CA LEU A 212 2.44 -1.04 24.07
C LEU A 212 3.86 -0.47 24.25
N TYR A 213 4.51 -0.10 23.14
CA TYR A 213 5.92 0.31 23.16
C TYR A 213 6.08 1.82 23.35
N LEU A 214 5.26 2.63 22.68
CA LEU A 214 5.33 4.10 22.80
C LEU A 214 4.44 4.66 23.92
N LYS A 215 3.70 3.79 24.64
CA LYS A 215 2.80 4.13 25.75
C LYS A 215 1.77 5.20 25.37
N GLU A 216 1.33 5.23 24.11
CA GLU A 216 0.24 6.11 23.71
C GLU A 216 -1.07 5.68 24.39
N SER A 217 -1.79 6.63 24.99
CA SER A 217 -3.09 6.32 25.59
C SER A 217 -4.09 5.83 24.53
N PRO A 218 -4.72 4.66 24.72
CA PRO A 218 -5.74 4.16 23.82
C PRO A 218 -7.01 4.98 24.00
N TYR A 219 -7.30 5.84 23.02
CA TYR A 219 -8.60 6.51 22.96
C TYR A 219 -9.70 5.48 22.69
N PRO A 220 -10.90 5.60 23.29
CA PRO A 220 -12.01 4.65 23.08
C PRO A 220 -12.35 4.44 21.59
N GLN A 221 -12.25 5.50 20.78
CA GLN A 221 -12.43 5.42 19.33
C GLN A 221 -11.44 4.45 18.65
N ARG A 222 -10.18 4.42 19.08
CA ARG A 222 -9.15 3.51 18.53
C ARG A 222 -9.48 2.06 18.87
N MET A 223 -10.01 1.80 20.06
CA MET A 223 -10.44 0.44 20.44
C MET A 223 -11.62 -0.03 19.59
N ILE A 224 -12.62 0.84 19.35
CA ILE A 224 -13.76 0.52 18.47
C ILE A 224 -13.27 0.24 17.03
N GLY A 225 -12.37 1.09 16.51
CA GLY A 225 -11.76 0.86 15.20
C GLY A 225 -11.01 -0.47 15.12
N ALA A 226 -10.20 -0.78 16.13
CA ALA A 226 -9.47 -2.05 16.21
C ALA A 226 -10.40 -3.27 16.26
N LEU A 227 -11.46 -3.21 17.08
CA LEU A 227 -12.49 -4.26 17.14
C LEU A 227 -13.20 -4.42 15.80
N GLY A 228 -13.54 -3.32 15.13
CA GLY A 228 -14.13 -3.34 13.79
C GLY A 228 -13.26 -4.06 12.76
N ILE A 229 -11.95 -3.79 12.76
CA ILE A 229 -11.00 -4.51 11.91
C ILE A 229 -10.98 -6.00 12.26
N CYS A 230 -10.85 -6.36 13.55
CA CYS A 230 -10.83 -7.77 13.97
C CYS A 230 -12.10 -8.52 13.55
N LEU A 231 -13.29 -7.94 13.78
CA LEU A 231 -14.57 -8.53 13.39
C LEU A 231 -14.68 -8.66 11.86
N GLY A 232 -14.23 -7.65 11.11
CA GLY A 232 -14.21 -7.68 9.65
C GLY A 232 -13.33 -8.81 9.10
N LEU A 233 -12.17 -9.05 9.70
CA LEU A 233 -11.30 -10.17 9.31
C LEU A 233 -11.91 -11.53 9.63
N VAL A 234 -12.59 -11.65 10.78
CA VAL A 234 -13.30 -12.89 11.14
C VAL A 234 -14.42 -13.17 10.14
N LEU A 235 -15.18 -12.15 9.75
CA LEU A 235 -16.18 -12.26 8.70
C LEU A 235 -15.58 -12.71 7.37
N ILE A 236 -14.49 -12.07 6.93
CA ILE A 236 -13.76 -12.46 5.70
C ILE A 236 -13.24 -13.91 5.77
N ARG A 237 -12.90 -14.41 6.95
CA ARG A 237 -12.39 -15.78 7.12
C ARG A 237 -13.49 -16.84 7.06
N ILE A 238 -14.69 -16.50 7.54
CA ILE A 238 -15.82 -17.42 7.67
C ILE A 238 -16.56 -17.60 6.34
N TYR A 239 -16.68 -16.54 5.55
CA TYR A 239 -17.43 -16.48 4.29
C TYR A 239 -16.55 -16.50 3.04
#